data_AF-A0A1D5R147-F1
#
_entry.id   AF-A0A1D5R147-F1
#
_cell.length_a   1.000
_cell.length_b   1.000
_cell.length_c   1.000
_cell.angle_alpha   90.00
_cell.angle_beta   90.00
_cell.angle_gamma   90.00
#
_symmetry.space_group_name_H-M   'P 1'
#
loop_
_entity.id
_entity.type
_entity.pdbx_description
1 polymer ?
#
loop_
_entity_poly.entity_id
_entity_poly.type
_entity_poly.pdbx_seq_one_letter_code
_entity_poly.pdbx_strand_id
1 'polypeptide(L)'
;MSKPHSEAGTAFIQTQQLHAAMADTFLEHMCRLDIDSPPITARNTGIICTIGPASRSVETLKEMIKSGMNVARLNFSHGTHEYHAETIKNVRTATESFASDPILYRPVAVALDTKGPEIRTGLIKGSGTAEVELKKGATFKITLDNAYMEKCDENILWLDYKNICKVVEVGSKIYVDDGLISLQVKQKGADFLVTEVENGGSLGSKKGVNLPGAAVDLPAVSEKDIQDLKFGVEQDVDMVFASFIRKAADVHEVRKVLGEKGKNIKIISKIENHEGVRRFDEILEASFKCCSGAIIVLTKSGRSAHQVARYRPRAPIIAVTRNPQTARQAHLYRGIFLVLCKDPVQEAWAEFVDLRVNFAMNVGKARGFFKKGDVVIVLTGWHPGSGFTNTMHVVPVP
;
A
#
# COMPACT_ATOMS: atom_id res chain seq x y z
N MET A 1 -31.53 18.55 11.67
CA MET A 1 -32.81 17.99 12.26
C MET A 1 -33.58 17.19 11.19
N SER A 2 -33.09 15.91 10.83
CA SER A 2 -33.60 14.90 9.87
C SER A 2 -34.96 14.36 10.30
N LYS A 3 -36.07 14.92 9.79
CA LYS A 3 -37.48 14.50 9.87
C LYS A 3 -37.60 12.97 9.85
N PRO A 4 -38.20 12.28 10.89
CA PRO A 4 -38.49 10.85 11.06
C PRO A 4 -39.09 10.24 9.78
N HIS A 5 -38.32 9.32 9.02
CA HIS A 5 -38.51 8.26 8.02
C HIS A 5 -39.99 8.03 7.69
N SER A 6 -41.02 8.77 8.33
CA SER A 6 -42.42 8.33 8.10
C SER A 6 -43.22 9.42 7.40
N GLU A 7 -42.56 10.65 6.96
CA GLU A 7 -43.43 11.66 6.30
C GLU A 7 -43.10 11.77 4.82
N ALA A 8 -41.95 11.10 4.37
CA ALA A 8 -41.48 11.23 2.97
C ALA A 8 -42.12 10.16 2.08
N GLY A 9 -42.91 9.18 2.61
CA GLY A 9 -43.70 8.19 1.84
C GLY A 9 -42.89 7.61 0.68
N THR A 10 -43.30 7.48 -0.61
CA THR A 10 -42.73 6.75 -1.77
C THR A 10 -41.51 7.50 -2.30
N ALA A 11 -41.27 8.72 -1.80
CA ALA A 11 -40.12 9.51 -2.31
C ALA A 11 -38.82 9.08 -1.63
N PHE A 12 -38.90 7.97 -0.82
CA PHE A 12 -37.69 7.50 -0.13
C PHE A 12 -36.73 6.80 -1.10
N ILE A 13 -35.53 7.29 -1.06
CA ILE A 13 -34.51 6.61 -1.88
C ILE A 13 -33.67 5.70 -0.97
N GLN A 14 -33.76 4.37 -1.38
CA GLN A 14 -32.93 3.46 -0.55
C GLN A 14 -31.46 3.90 -0.57
N THR A 15 -30.77 3.81 0.57
CA THR A 15 -29.36 4.24 0.67
C THR A 15 -28.43 3.07 0.28
N GLN A 16 -27.13 3.38 -0.04
CA GLN A 16 -26.05 2.40 -0.31
C GLN A 16 -26.35 1.59 -1.58
N GLN A 17 -27.10 2.26 -2.39
CA GLN A 17 -27.44 1.65 -3.68
C GLN A 17 -28.16 0.31 -3.50
N LEU A 18 -29.04 0.20 -2.48
CA LEU A 18 -29.67 -1.11 -2.14
C LEU A 18 -30.64 -1.53 -3.24
N HIS A 19 -31.25 -0.53 -3.91
CA HIS A 19 -32.13 -0.92 -5.03
C HIS A 19 -31.32 -1.59 -6.15
N ALA A 20 -30.13 -0.96 -6.45
CA ALA A 20 -29.26 -1.59 -7.47
C ALA A 20 -28.72 -2.94 -6.99
N ALA A 21 -28.50 -3.13 -5.70
CA ALA A 21 -27.89 -4.36 -5.15
C ALA A 21 -28.83 -5.56 -5.29
N MET A 22 -30.12 -5.28 -5.47
CA MET A 22 -31.09 -6.40 -5.52
C MET A 22 -31.39 -6.79 -6.96
N ALA A 23 -30.63 -6.19 -7.89
CA ALA A 23 -30.88 -6.48 -9.33
C ALA A 23 -30.51 -7.94 -9.65
N ASP A 24 -31.18 -8.43 -10.63
CA ASP A 24 -30.98 -9.86 -10.99
C ASP A 24 -29.83 -10.00 -12.00
N THR A 25 -29.53 -8.85 -12.65
CA THR A 25 -28.37 -8.92 -13.57
C THR A 25 -27.43 -7.75 -13.29
N PHE A 26 -26.23 -7.97 -13.78
CA PHE A 26 -25.25 -6.87 -13.59
C PHE A 26 -25.66 -5.63 -14.41
N LEU A 27 -26.23 -5.88 -15.66
CA LEU A 27 -26.70 -4.73 -16.47
C LEU A 27 -27.79 -3.95 -15.72
N GLU A 28 -28.72 -4.60 -15.16
CA GLU A 28 -29.78 -3.93 -14.37
C GLU A 28 -29.19 -3.22 -13.14
N HIS A 29 -28.26 -3.90 -12.49
CA HIS A 29 -27.57 -3.21 -11.37
C HIS A 29 -27.02 -1.86 -11.83
N MET A 30 -26.32 -1.84 -13.08
CA MET A 30 -25.73 -0.57 -13.57
C MET A 30 -26.83 0.45 -13.88
N CYS A 31 -27.94 -0.02 -14.39
CA CYS A 31 -29.05 0.88 -14.74
C CYS A 31 -29.65 1.51 -13.47
N ARG A 32 -29.49 0.78 -12.36
CA ARG A 32 -30.24 1.26 -11.17
C ARG A 32 -29.30 2.07 -10.25
N LEU A 33 -28.03 2.31 -10.72
CA LEU A 33 -27.19 3.15 -9.86
C LEU A 33 -27.79 4.56 -9.78
N ASP A 34 -27.71 5.08 -8.54
CA ASP A 34 -28.49 6.31 -8.29
C ASP A 34 -27.60 7.32 -7.54
N ILE A 35 -27.43 8.52 -8.06
CA ILE A 35 -26.51 9.52 -7.46
C ILE A 35 -27.18 10.17 -6.24
N ASP A 36 -28.44 9.92 -6.14
CA ASP A 36 -29.11 10.52 -4.96
C ASP A 36 -29.15 9.53 -3.79
N SER A 37 -28.61 8.28 -4.08
CA SER A 37 -28.53 7.29 -3.01
C SER A 37 -27.23 7.48 -2.22
N PRO A 38 -27.35 7.98 -0.99
CA PRO A 38 -26.13 8.23 -0.21
C PRO A 38 -25.48 6.93 0.28
N PRO A 39 -24.13 6.96 0.37
CA PRO A 39 -23.43 5.77 0.90
C PRO A 39 -23.50 5.72 2.43
N ILE A 40 -22.89 4.57 2.89
CA ILE A 40 -22.80 4.52 4.37
C ILE A 40 -21.57 5.33 4.82
N THR A 41 -21.47 5.56 6.10
CA THR A 41 -20.39 6.40 6.64
C THR A 41 -19.03 5.70 6.52
N ALA A 42 -19.02 4.37 6.71
CA ALA A 42 -17.73 3.63 6.70
C ALA A 42 -17.16 3.56 5.28
N ARG A 43 -15.87 3.83 5.37
CA ARG A 43 -15.12 3.59 4.12
C ARG A 43 -14.23 2.35 4.27
N ASN A 44 -14.48 1.45 3.38
CA ASN A 44 -13.83 0.13 3.59
C ASN A 44 -12.42 0.12 2.97
N THR A 45 -12.26 0.94 1.96
CA THR A 45 -10.96 0.84 1.25
C THR A 45 -9.91 1.71 1.96
N GLY A 46 -8.77 1.07 2.35
CA GLY A 46 -7.66 1.82 2.98
C GLY A 46 -7.02 2.83 2.01
N ILE A 47 -6.38 3.90 2.64
CA ILE A 47 -5.73 4.95 1.82
C ILE A 47 -4.24 4.99 2.19
N ILE A 48 -3.38 4.66 1.15
CA ILE A 48 -1.92 4.73 1.37
C ILE A 48 -1.40 6.03 0.74
N CYS A 49 -0.65 6.81 1.61
CA CYS A 49 -0.12 8.09 1.09
C CYS A 49 1.40 8.08 1.13
N THR A 50 2.01 8.40 -0.03
CA THR A 50 3.49 8.56 -0.03
C THR A 50 3.87 9.90 0.63
N ILE A 51 4.88 9.79 1.51
CA ILE A 51 5.23 10.99 2.29
C ILE A 51 6.52 11.57 1.72
N GLY A 52 6.46 12.89 1.52
CA GLY A 52 7.63 13.61 0.98
C GLY A 52 7.67 15.04 1.52
N PRO A 53 8.38 15.93 0.87
CA PRO A 53 8.58 17.30 1.39
C PRO A 53 7.25 18.03 1.62
N ALA A 54 6.25 17.66 0.95
CA ALA A 54 4.98 18.42 1.10
C ALA A 54 4.17 17.91 2.29
N SER A 55 4.59 16.80 2.74
CA SER A 55 3.60 16.24 3.69
C SER A 55 4.32 15.68 4.92
N ARG A 56 5.59 15.98 5.16
CA ARG A 56 6.33 15.21 6.19
C ARG A 56 6.33 15.97 7.51
N SER A 57 5.72 17.26 7.47
CA SER A 57 5.63 17.94 8.77
C SER A 57 4.55 17.32 9.66
N VAL A 58 4.71 17.39 10.96
CA VAL A 58 3.76 16.76 11.91
C VAL A 58 2.37 17.37 11.72
N GLU A 59 2.28 18.65 11.45
CA GLU A 59 0.96 19.32 11.35
C GLU A 59 0.20 18.81 10.12
N THR A 60 0.90 18.74 9.09
CA THR A 60 0.22 18.24 7.87
C THR A 60 -0.15 16.76 8.01
N LEU A 61 0.68 15.99 8.64
CA LEU A 61 0.37 14.56 8.82
C LEU A 61 -0.88 14.38 9.70
N LYS A 62 -1.08 15.29 10.68
CA LYS A 62 -2.32 15.19 11.50
C LYS A 62 -3.56 15.40 10.62
N GLU A 63 -3.39 16.38 9.72
CA GLU A 63 -4.56 16.64 8.84
C GLU A 63 -4.78 15.48 7.86
N MET A 64 -3.69 14.91 7.41
CA MET A 64 -3.82 13.76 6.49
C MET A 64 -4.53 12.59 7.19
N ILE A 65 -4.23 12.37 8.49
CA ILE A 65 -4.88 11.26 9.24
C ILE A 65 -6.38 11.57 9.41
N LYS A 66 -6.69 12.80 9.66
CA LYS A 66 -8.13 13.18 9.81
C LYS A 66 -8.86 13.05 8.48
N SER A 67 -8.05 13.23 7.45
CA SER A 67 -8.70 13.19 6.12
C SER A 67 -8.81 11.76 5.61
N GLY A 68 -8.09 10.79 6.35
CA GLY A 68 -8.45 9.40 6.00
C GLY A 68 -7.19 8.57 5.71
N MET A 69 -5.96 9.19 5.82
CA MET A 69 -4.75 8.37 5.56
C MET A 69 -4.65 7.22 6.58
N ASN A 70 -4.33 5.97 5.98
CA ASN A 70 -4.22 4.78 6.86
C ASN A 70 -2.78 4.24 6.88
N VAL A 71 -2.03 4.45 5.77
CA VAL A 71 -0.64 3.92 5.70
C VAL A 71 0.25 5.03 5.14
N ALA A 72 1.34 5.30 5.90
CA ALA A 72 2.38 6.22 5.35
C ALA A 72 3.45 5.43 4.58
N ARG A 73 3.50 5.70 3.33
CA ARG A 73 4.44 4.98 2.45
C ARG A 73 5.71 5.83 2.29
N LEU A 74 6.89 5.14 2.59
CA LEU A 74 8.19 5.81 2.41
C LEU A 74 8.91 5.22 1.20
N ASN A 75 9.15 6.12 0.25
CA ASN A 75 9.76 5.70 -1.02
C ASN A 75 11.29 5.75 -0.91
N PHE A 76 11.91 4.56 -0.88
CA PHE A 76 13.38 4.51 -0.60
C PHE A 76 14.15 4.61 -1.91
N SER A 77 13.39 4.92 -2.98
CA SER A 77 14.14 5.24 -4.22
C SER A 77 14.82 6.60 -4.08
N HIS A 78 14.30 7.36 -3.06
CA HIS A 78 14.92 8.66 -2.77
C HIS A 78 15.17 8.81 -1.27
N GLY A 79 16.00 9.69 -0.95
CA GLY A 79 16.18 10.08 0.47
C GLY A 79 17.16 9.14 1.18
N THR A 80 17.76 9.64 2.19
CA THR A 80 18.70 8.85 3.02
C THR A 80 17.97 8.22 4.22
N HIS A 81 18.68 7.33 4.90
CA HIS A 81 18.07 6.71 6.11
C HIS A 81 17.73 7.77 7.16
N GLU A 82 18.57 8.78 7.24
CA GLU A 82 18.28 9.84 8.24
C GLU A 82 16.99 10.59 7.88
N TYR A 83 16.88 10.90 6.66
CA TYR A 83 15.65 11.56 6.17
C TYR A 83 14.41 10.71 6.48
N HIS A 84 14.47 9.44 6.25
CA HIS A 84 13.28 8.59 6.46
C HIS A 84 13.07 8.31 7.95
N ALA A 85 14.16 8.28 8.69
CA ALA A 85 13.97 8.09 10.14
C ALA A 85 13.20 9.27 10.73
N GLU A 86 13.60 10.45 10.29
CA GLU A 86 12.87 11.64 10.78
C GLU A 86 11.40 11.61 10.32
N THR A 87 11.19 11.20 9.12
CA THR A 87 9.80 11.10 8.64
C THR A 87 9.00 10.09 9.46
N ILE A 88 9.60 8.98 9.79
CA ILE A 88 8.88 7.96 10.59
C ILE A 88 8.57 8.55 11.98
N LYS A 89 9.54 9.26 12.45
CA LYS A 89 9.30 9.88 13.77
C LYS A 89 8.12 10.86 13.69
N ASN A 90 8.09 11.66 12.72
CA ASN A 90 6.99 12.63 12.59
C ASN A 90 5.63 11.92 12.43
N VAL A 91 5.60 10.84 11.60
CA VAL A 91 4.34 10.08 11.43
C VAL A 91 3.86 9.55 12.79
N ARG A 92 4.80 9.06 13.56
CA ARG A 92 4.38 8.46 14.85
C ARG A 92 3.94 9.57 15.82
N THR A 93 4.69 10.70 15.78
CA THR A 93 4.26 11.83 16.62
C THR A 93 2.84 12.28 16.24
N ALA A 94 2.59 12.47 15.01
CA ALA A 94 1.23 12.88 14.58
C ALA A 94 0.18 11.84 14.98
N THR A 95 0.51 10.57 14.79
CA THR A 95 -0.47 9.51 15.11
C THR A 95 -0.78 9.50 16.61
N GLU A 96 0.22 9.69 17.43
CA GLU A 96 0.02 9.53 18.88
C GLU A 96 -0.63 10.79 19.47
N SER A 97 -0.67 11.81 18.73
CA SER A 97 -1.37 13.01 19.24
C SER A 97 -2.87 12.77 19.40
N PHE A 98 -3.38 11.62 18.80
CA PHE A 98 -4.83 11.32 18.95
C PHE A 98 -5.04 10.19 19.94
N ALA A 99 -3.99 9.81 20.66
CA ALA A 99 -4.07 8.56 21.47
C ALA A 99 -4.85 8.84 22.77
N SER A 100 -5.05 10.17 23.11
CA SER A 100 -5.75 10.46 24.38
C SER A 100 -7.20 9.98 24.35
N ASP A 101 -7.71 9.79 23.14
CA ASP A 101 -9.08 9.20 23.03
C ASP A 101 -9.02 7.88 22.25
N PRO A 102 -8.97 6.84 22.97
CA PRO A 102 -8.80 5.53 22.32
C PRO A 102 -10.00 5.20 21.42
N ILE A 103 -11.13 5.85 21.66
CA ILE A 103 -12.33 5.57 20.84
C ILE A 103 -12.17 6.23 19.46
N LEU A 104 -11.41 7.34 19.39
CA LEU A 104 -11.29 8.03 18.08
C LEU A 104 -9.88 7.84 17.50
N TYR A 105 -9.08 7.23 18.31
CA TYR A 105 -7.71 7.00 17.83
C TYR A 105 -7.72 6.13 16.56
N ARG A 106 -6.82 6.54 15.63
CA ARG A 106 -6.70 5.74 14.37
C ARG A 106 -5.25 5.27 14.21
N PRO A 107 -5.12 3.99 14.16
CA PRO A 107 -3.75 3.51 13.91
C PRO A 107 -3.27 3.85 12.50
N VAL A 108 -1.96 4.19 12.40
CA VAL A 108 -1.37 4.49 11.07
C VAL A 108 -0.15 3.59 10.87
N ALA A 109 -0.20 2.81 9.73
CA ALA A 109 0.92 1.90 9.43
C ALA A 109 2.02 2.65 8.66
N VAL A 110 3.24 2.13 8.84
CA VAL A 110 4.37 2.66 8.04
C VAL A 110 4.86 1.57 7.07
N ALA A 111 4.85 2.03 5.78
CA ALA A 111 5.28 1.06 4.75
C ALA A 111 6.61 1.53 4.14
N LEU A 112 7.56 0.57 4.16
CA LEU A 112 8.83 0.81 3.42
C LEU A 112 8.72 0.29 1.98
N ASP A 113 8.89 1.18 1.06
CA ASP A 113 8.84 0.82 -0.37
C ASP A 113 10.27 0.78 -0.93
N THR A 114 10.68 -0.44 -1.40
CA THR A 114 12.09 -0.64 -1.75
C THR A 114 12.39 0.05 -3.10
N LYS A 115 13.61 0.38 -3.23
CA LYS A 115 14.09 0.91 -4.53
C LYS A 115 14.03 -0.18 -5.61
N GLY A 116 14.47 -1.41 -5.28
CA GLY A 116 14.41 -2.55 -6.22
C GLY A 116 15.40 -2.40 -7.37
N PRO A 117 15.33 -3.26 -8.28
CA PRO A 117 16.31 -3.25 -9.39
C PRO A 117 15.99 -2.15 -10.41
N GLU A 118 16.04 -0.93 -9.97
CA GLU A 118 15.70 0.18 -10.90
C GLU A 118 16.94 0.58 -11.70
N ILE A 119 16.66 0.98 -12.89
CA ILE A 119 17.72 1.61 -13.70
C ILE A 119 17.47 3.12 -13.75
N ARG A 120 18.53 3.82 -13.42
CA ARG A 120 18.35 5.29 -13.40
C ARG A 120 19.42 5.98 -14.25
N THR A 121 18.97 7.15 -14.67
CA THR A 121 19.95 7.96 -15.45
C THR A 121 20.78 8.80 -14.49
N GLY A 122 21.82 9.47 -15.05
CA GLY A 122 22.72 10.32 -14.23
C GLY A 122 22.17 11.74 -14.11
N LEU A 123 23.06 12.62 -13.64
CA LEU A 123 22.64 14.02 -13.42
C LEU A 123 22.87 14.85 -14.69
N ILE A 124 21.90 15.73 -14.91
CA ILE A 124 22.06 16.61 -16.08
C ILE A 124 23.15 17.64 -15.77
N LYS A 125 24.11 17.88 -16.80
CA LYS A 125 25.23 18.81 -16.58
C LYS A 125 24.73 20.13 -16.00
N GLY A 126 25.50 20.59 -14.94
CA GLY A 126 25.19 21.87 -14.27
C GLY A 126 24.74 21.63 -12.82
N SER A 127 23.44 22.18 -12.41
CA SER A 127 23.04 22.26 -10.98
C SER A 127 22.16 21.07 -10.59
N GLY A 128 22.16 19.91 -11.57
CA GLY A 128 21.39 18.70 -11.14
C GLY A 128 19.88 18.94 -11.23
N THR A 129 19.37 20.30 -11.43
CA THR A 129 17.91 20.53 -11.52
C THR A 129 17.54 20.95 -12.95
N ALA A 130 18.58 21.09 -13.73
CA ALA A 130 18.31 21.51 -15.13
C ALA A 130 17.76 20.32 -15.94
N GLU A 131 16.95 20.71 -16.95
CA GLU A 131 16.41 19.67 -17.85
C GLU A 131 16.90 19.93 -19.28
N VAL A 132 17.02 18.78 -19.99
CA VAL A 132 17.42 18.94 -21.41
C VAL A 132 16.29 18.43 -22.30
N GLU A 133 16.23 19.12 -23.46
CA GLU A 133 15.14 18.73 -24.37
C GLU A 133 15.67 17.74 -25.43
N LEU A 134 14.95 16.58 -25.52
CA LEU A 134 15.29 15.60 -26.57
C LEU A 134 14.29 15.71 -27.74
N LYS A 135 14.91 15.88 -28.93
CA LYS A 135 14.02 16.09 -30.10
C LYS A 135 13.87 14.79 -30.89
N LYS A 136 12.63 14.62 -31.34
CA LYS A 136 12.35 13.41 -32.16
C LYS A 136 13.30 13.35 -33.38
N GLY A 137 13.91 12.18 -33.59
CA GLY A 137 14.75 11.95 -34.79
C GLY A 137 16.23 12.18 -34.45
N ALA A 138 16.43 12.84 -33.32
CA ALA A 138 17.84 13.12 -32.96
C ALA A 138 18.56 11.86 -32.49
N THR A 139 19.86 11.89 -32.80
CA THR A 139 20.71 10.78 -32.29
C THR A 139 21.10 11.05 -30.82
N PHE A 140 21.12 9.96 -30.08
CA PHE A 140 21.32 10.09 -28.63
C PHE A 140 22.14 8.90 -28.13
N LYS A 141 23.21 9.29 -27.40
CA LYS A 141 24.13 8.20 -26.99
C LYS A 141 23.92 7.87 -25.51
N ILE A 142 23.79 6.53 -25.27
CA ILE A 142 23.81 6.04 -23.86
C ILE A 142 25.17 5.45 -23.53
N THR A 143 25.69 5.96 -22.35
CA THR A 143 27.03 5.46 -21.99
C THR A 143 27.02 4.91 -20.55
N LEU A 144 28.06 3.99 -20.29
CA LEU A 144 28.21 3.47 -18.91
C LEU A 144 29.47 4.05 -18.27
N ASP A 145 30.07 4.97 -18.99
CA ASP A 145 31.31 5.59 -18.48
C ASP A 145 30.97 6.61 -17.38
N ASN A 146 31.58 6.29 -16.17
CA ASN A 146 31.17 7.10 -14.99
C ASN A 146 31.69 8.54 -15.09
N ALA A 147 32.51 8.77 -16.12
CA ALA A 147 32.94 10.17 -16.33
C ALA A 147 31.75 11.07 -16.68
N TYR A 148 30.62 10.37 -17.10
CA TYR A 148 29.48 11.21 -17.54
C TYR A 148 28.32 11.09 -16.55
N MET A 149 28.63 10.49 -15.41
CA MET A 149 27.53 10.25 -14.43
C MET A 149 26.88 11.58 -14.04
N GLU A 150 27.59 12.61 -13.98
CA GLU A 150 26.99 13.91 -13.61
C GLU A 150 27.11 14.91 -14.76
N LYS A 151 27.32 14.40 -15.98
CA LYS A 151 27.52 15.33 -17.13
C LYS A 151 26.59 14.93 -18.27
N CYS A 152 25.33 14.46 -17.83
CA CYS A 152 24.38 14.07 -18.90
C CYS A 152 23.81 15.32 -19.58
N ASP A 153 23.56 15.19 -20.90
CA ASP A 153 22.90 16.29 -21.65
C ASP A 153 22.15 15.73 -22.86
N GLU A 154 21.89 16.60 -23.88
CA GLU A 154 20.97 16.18 -24.98
C GLU A 154 21.72 15.24 -25.95
N ASN A 155 23.02 15.06 -25.73
CA ASN A 155 23.76 14.20 -26.68
C ASN A 155 24.17 12.87 -26.03
N ILE A 156 24.36 12.89 -24.71
CA ILE A 156 24.88 11.66 -24.07
C ILE A 156 24.19 11.49 -22.72
N LEU A 157 23.88 10.19 -22.47
CA LEU A 157 23.15 9.88 -21.22
C LEU A 157 23.83 8.70 -20.53
N TRP A 158 24.21 9.00 -19.30
CA TRP A 158 24.76 7.90 -18.47
C TRP A 158 23.63 7.14 -17.77
N LEU A 159 23.80 5.79 -17.61
CA LEU A 159 22.84 5.08 -16.73
C LEU A 159 23.60 4.10 -15.84
N ASP A 160 22.90 3.56 -14.87
CA ASP A 160 23.65 2.84 -13.79
C ASP A 160 23.48 1.33 -13.95
N TYR A 161 22.96 0.88 -15.13
CA TYR A 161 22.87 -0.58 -15.36
C TYR A 161 23.98 -1.05 -16.29
N LYS A 162 24.96 -1.72 -15.65
CA LYS A 162 26.24 -1.99 -16.33
C LYS A 162 26.06 -3.08 -17.40
N ASN A 163 25.02 -3.86 -17.23
CA ASN A 163 24.87 -4.99 -18.18
C ASN A 163 23.84 -4.67 -19.27
N ILE A 164 23.54 -3.44 -19.46
CA ILE A 164 22.42 -3.07 -20.36
C ILE A 164 22.76 -3.49 -21.80
N CYS A 165 24.09 -3.39 -22.24
CA CYS A 165 24.45 -3.68 -23.65
C CYS A 165 24.28 -5.17 -23.95
N LYS A 166 24.21 -6.01 -22.88
CA LYS A 166 24.05 -7.47 -23.10
C LYS A 166 22.56 -7.83 -23.27
N VAL A 167 21.74 -7.00 -22.74
CA VAL A 167 20.35 -7.51 -22.66
C VAL A 167 19.50 -6.80 -23.72
N VAL A 168 20.09 -5.80 -24.32
CA VAL A 168 19.28 -5.14 -25.36
C VAL A 168 19.94 -5.41 -26.72
N GLU A 169 19.10 -5.27 -27.83
CA GLU A 169 19.59 -5.52 -29.21
C GLU A 169 19.23 -4.31 -30.09
N VAL A 170 20.06 -4.28 -31.25
CA VAL A 170 19.63 -3.24 -32.22
C VAL A 170 18.13 -3.43 -32.55
N GLY A 171 17.40 -2.24 -32.41
CA GLY A 171 15.95 -2.33 -32.67
C GLY A 171 15.17 -2.28 -31.35
N SER A 172 15.82 -2.58 -30.25
CA SER A 172 15.12 -2.60 -28.95
C SER A 172 14.68 -1.17 -28.57
N LYS A 173 13.65 -1.15 -27.72
CA LYS A 173 13.17 0.17 -27.24
C LYS A 173 13.60 0.38 -25.78
N ILE A 174 14.01 1.66 -25.56
CA ILE A 174 14.37 2.06 -24.19
C ILE A 174 13.46 3.24 -23.79
N TYR A 175 12.85 3.06 -22.56
CA TYR A 175 11.95 4.13 -22.12
C TYR A 175 12.55 4.83 -20.90
N VAL A 176 12.38 6.19 -20.97
CA VAL A 176 12.95 6.98 -19.85
C VAL A 176 11.84 7.89 -19.30
N ASP A 177 11.93 8.08 -17.88
CA ASP A 177 11.01 9.02 -17.19
C ASP A 177 9.56 8.55 -17.31
N ASP A 178 9.35 7.39 -16.82
CA ASP A 178 8.00 6.80 -16.73
C ASP A 178 7.42 6.52 -18.12
N GLY A 179 8.46 6.39 -19.08
CA GLY A 179 7.99 5.93 -20.40
C GLY A 179 7.61 7.10 -21.32
N LEU A 180 7.77 8.34 -20.87
CA LEU A 180 7.37 9.49 -21.69
C LEU A 180 8.34 9.70 -22.86
N ILE A 181 9.60 9.33 -22.51
CA ILE A 181 10.58 9.39 -23.62
C ILE A 181 10.91 7.96 -24.08
N SER A 182 11.00 7.85 -25.48
CA SER A 182 11.34 6.49 -25.98
C SER A 182 12.50 6.59 -26.98
N LEU A 183 13.38 5.62 -26.76
CA LEU A 183 14.58 5.56 -27.62
C LEU A 183 14.64 4.19 -28.32
N GLN A 184 15.13 4.30 -29.58
CA GLN A 184 15.35 3.02 -30.28
C GLN A 184 16.85 2.80 -30.53
N VAL A 185 17.23 1.63 -30.16
CA VAL A 185 18.67 1.34 -30.29
C VAL A 185 19.02 1.13 -31.77
N LYS A 186 20.04 1.95 -32.22
CA LYS A 186 20.42 1.83 -33.65
C LYS A 186 21.80 1.17 -33.78
N GLN A 187 22.59 1.37 -32.74
CA GLN A 187 23.92 0.75 -32.81
C GLN A 187 24.37 0.37 -31.39
N LYS A 188 25.20 -0.78 -31.43
CA LYS A 188 25.72 -1.25 -30.12
C LYS A 188 27.26 -1.20 -30.11
N GLY A 189 27.65 -0.63 -29.08
CA GLY A 189 29.11 -0.71 -28.84
C GLY A 189 29.44 -1.57 -27.62
N ALA A 190 30.81 -1.55 -27.21
CA ALA A 190 31.24 -2.40 -26.07
C ALA A 190 30.60 -1.92 -24.76
N ASP A 191 30.49 -0.60 -24.61
CA ASP A 191 29.94 -0.09 -23.33
C ASP A 191 29.06 1.13 -23.60
N PHE A 192 28.52 1.14 -24.85
CA PHE A 192 27.60 2.27 -25.12
C PHE A 192 26.57 1.83 -26.16
N LEU A 193 25.51 2.68 -26.23
CA LEU A 193 24.46 2.49 -27.25
C LEU A 193 24.19 3.81 -27.97
N VAL A 194 24.14 3.64 -29.29
CA VAL A 194 23.63 4.82 -30.03
C VAL A 194 22.15 4.60 -30.36
N THR A 195 21.38 5.68 -30.01
CA THR A 195 19.91 5.52 -30.16
C THR A 195 19.35 6.67 -30.98
N GLU A 196 18.19 6.44 -31.48
CA GLU A 196 17.41 7.52 -32.08
C GLU A 196 16.18 7.83 -31.20
N VAL A 197 16.03 9.12 -31.04
CA VAL A 197 14.88 9.50 -30.18
C VAL A 197 13.59 9.32 -30.99
N GLU A 198 12.73 8.41 -30.48
CA GLU A 198 11.43 8.20 -31.18
C GLU A 198 10.37 9.17 -30.64
N ASN A 199 10.32 9.19 -29.32
CA ASN A 199 9.43 10.16 -28.65
C ASN A 199 10.27 11.06 -27.72
N GLY A 200 10.33 12.40 -28.13
CA GLY A 200 11.21 13.33 -27.37
C GLY A 200 10.49 13.88 -26.14
N GLY A 201 11.08 14.86 -25.47
CA GLY A 201 10.52 15.48 -24.26
C GLY A 201 11.65 16.03 -23.36
N SER A 202 11.05 16.59 -22.29
CA SER A 202 12.01 17.16 -21.32
C SER A 202 12.60 16.07 -20.42
N LEU A 203 13.97 15.98 -20.43
CA LEU A 203 14.64 14.94 -19.63
C LEU A 203 15.32 15.60 -18.43
N GLY A 204 14.90 15.11 -17.25
CA GLY A 204 15.53 15.60 -16.00
C GLY A 204 16.55 14.59 -15.45
N SER A 205 17.02 14.82 -14.17
CA SER A 205 18.09 13.98 -13.57
C SER A 205 17.47 12.79 -12.84
N LYS A 206 18.23 11.62 -12.93
CA LYS A 206 17.95 10.39 -12.14
C LYS A 206 16.55 9.86 -12.44
N LYS A 207 16.30 9.95 -13.79
CA LYS A 207 14.97 9.39 -14.18
C LYS A 207 15.08 7.88 -14.38
N GLY A 208 13.88 7.19 -14.17
CA GLY A 208 13.79 5.72 -14.31
C GLY A 208 13.86 5.30 -15.77
N VAL A 209 14.53 4.11 -16.00
CA VAL A 209 14.66 3.56 -17.37
C VAL A 209 14.01 2.16 -17.38
N ASN A 210 13.19 1.96 -18.42
CA ASN A 210 12.58 0.63 -18.58
C ASN A 210 12.98 0.00 -19.93
N LEU A 211 13.14 -1.31 -19.85
CA LEU A 211 13.59 -2.03 -21.06
C LEU A 211 12.61 -3.17 -21.36
N PRO A 212 11.47 -2.82 -21.93
CA PRO A 212 10.49 -3.88 -22.18
C PRO A 212 11.05 -4.97 -23.10
N GLY A 213 10.76 -6.21 -22.66
CA GLY A 213 11.15 -7.34 -23.56
C GLY A 213 12.58 -7.79 -23.32
N ALA A 214 13.33 -6.92 -22.59
CA ALA A 214 14.70 -7.36 -22.29
C ALA A 214 14.75 -8.18 -21.00
N ALA A 215 15.60 -9.22 -21.03
CA ALA A 215 15.78 -10.03 -19.80
C ALA A 215 16.74 -9.34 -18.83
N VAL A 216 16.10 -8.44 -18.10
CA VAL A 216 16.94 -7.67 -17.15
C VAL A 216 17.37 -8.59 -16.01
N ASP A 217 18.71 -8.54 -15.71
CA ASP A 217 19.22 -9.57 -14.76
C ASP A 217 19.68 -8.88 -13.46
N LEU A 218 19.06 -7.83 -13.10
CA LEU A 218 19.35 -7.24 -11.79
C LEU A 218 18.66 -8.04 -10.68
N PRO A 219 19.36 -8.17 -9.62
CA PRO A 219 18.73 -8.94 -8.54
C PRO A 219 17.50 -8.21 -7.96
N ALA A 220 16.53 -9.04 -7.55
CA ALA A 220 15.30 -8.43 -6.98
C ALA A 220 15.63 -7.69 -5.68
N VAL A 221 16.67 -8.24 -4.96
CA VAL A 221 17.09 -7.56 -3.71
C VAL A 221 18.60 -7.28 -3.79
N SER A 222 18.94 -6.06 -4.02
CA SER A 222 20.37 -5.67 -4.06
C SER A 222 20.94 -5.50 -2.65
N GLU A 223 22.29 -5.23 -2.54
CA GLU A 223 22.93 -4.97 -1.23
C GLU A 223 22.34 -3.74 -0.55
N LYS A 224 22.16 -2.76 -1.37
CA LYS A 224 21.50 -1.56 -0.81
C LYS A 224 20.09 -1.88 -0.28
N ASP A 225 19.27 -2.68 -1.02
CA ASP A 225 17.93 -3.07 -0.54
C ASP A 225 18.02 -3.82 0.81
N ILE A 226 19.06 -4.60 0.90
CA ILE A 226 19.19 -5.36 2.16
C ILE A 226 19.44 -4.39 3.33
N GLN A 227 20.30 -3.39 3.05
CA GLN A 227 20.54 -2.41 4.12
C GLN A 227 19.27 -1.64 4.45
N ASP A 228 18.53 -1.33 3.44
CA ASP A 228 17.26 -0.61 3.69
C ASP A 228 16.26 -1.48 4.47
N LEU A 229 16.21 -2.72 4.10
CA LEU A 229 15.26 -3.62 4.82
C LEU A 229 15.68 -3.81 6.27
N LYS A 230 16.98 -3.87 6.45
CA LYS A 230 17.44 -4.00 7.85
C LYS A 230 17.12 -2.72 8.63
N PHE A 231 17.38 -1.62 7.93
CA PHE A 231 16.95 -0.35 8.53
C PHE A 231 15.46 -0.36 8.87
N GLY A 232 14.60 -0.78 7.92
CA GLY A 232 13.15 -0.91 8.18
C GLY A 232 12.85 -1.74 9.43
N VAL A 233 13.58 -2.86 9.58
CA VAL A 233 13.33 -3.72 10.77
C VAL A 233 13.69 -2.94 12.03
N GLU A 234 14.81 -2.20 11.96
CA GLU A 234 15.22 -1.44 13.15
C GLU A 234 14.21 -0.33 13.47
N GLN A 235 13.61 0.18 12.41
CA GLN A 235 12.66 1.30 12.63
C GLN A 235 11.25 0.77 12.89
N ASP A 236 11.11 -0.56 12.93
CA ASP A 236 9.84 -1.24 13.25
C ASP A 236 8.73 -0.85 12.27
N VAL A 237 9.06 -0.98 10.97
CA VAL A 237 7.99 -0.71 9.99
C VAL A 237 7.00 -1.88 9.96
N ASP A 238 5.83 -1.58 9.33
CA ASP A 238 4.74 -2.59 9.43
C ASP A 238 4.72 -3.50 8.19
N MET A 239 5.18 -2.88 7.08
CA MET A 239 5.14 -3.70 5.85
C MET A 239 6.19 -3.19 4.87
N VAL A 240 6.55 -4.14 3.93
CA VAL A 240 7.51 -3.79 2.86
C VAL A 240 6.80 -3.94 1.52
N PHE A 241 6.77 -2.77 0.81
CA PHE A 241 6.40 -2.87 -0.63
C PHE A 241 7.63 -3.22 -1.48
N ALA A 242 7.71 -4.49 -1.87
CA ALA A 242 8.93 -4.95 -2.57
C ALA A 242 8.79 -4.77 -4.08
N SER A 243 9.68 -3.95 -4.61
CA SER A 243 9.59 -3.51 -6.02
C SER A 243 10.09 -4.62 -6.95
N PHE A 244 9.43 -4.78 -8.11
CA PHE A 244 9.83 -5.56 -9.30
C PHE A 244 9.93 -7.05 -8.96
N ILE A 245 9.00 -7.49 -8.09
CA ILE A 245 9.01 -8.95 -7.79
C ILE A 245 8.58 -9.72 -9.05
N ARG A 246 9.39 -10.79 -9.35
CA ARG A 246 9.14 -11.51 -10.62
C ARG A 246 8.78 -12.98 -10.35
N LYS A 247 9.18 -13.46 -9.19
CA LYS A 247 8.91 -14.88 -8.88
C LYS A 247 8.83 -15.07 -7.37
N ALA A 248 8.35 -16.18 -6.85
CA ALA A 248 8.14 -16.48 -5.42
C ALA A 248 9.48 -16.43 -4.66
N ALA A 249 10.60 -16.95 -5.38
CA ALA A 249 11.92 -16.95 -4.71
C ALA A 249 12.33 -15.52 -4.31
N ASP A 250 11.91 -14.53 -5.11
CA ASP A 250 12.23 -13.13 -4.73
C ASP A 250 11.53 -12.74 -3.41
N VAL A 251 10.27 -13.18 -3.28
CA VAL A 251 9.53 -12.87 -2.03
C VAL A 251 10.22 -13.56 -0.85
N HIS A 252 10.73 -14.77 -1.08
CA HIS A 252 11.42 -15.49 0.01
C HIS A 252 12.74 -14.79 0.39
N GLU A 253 13.38 -14.24 -0.62
CA GLU A 253 14.65 -13.54 -0.31
C GLU A 253 14.39 -12.31 0.57
N VAL A 254 13.34 -11.53 0.27
CA VAL A 254 12.99 -10.38 1.13
C VAL A 254 12.68 -10.87 2.55
N ARG A 255 11.84 -11.97 2.67
CA ARG A 255 11.46 -12.48 4.00
C ARG A 255 12.71 -12.95 4.77
N LYS A 256 13.60 -13.63 4.04
CA LYS A 256 14.80 -14.15 4.74
C LYS A 256 15.66 -12.99 5.25
N VAL A 257 15.73 -11.92 4.50
CA VAL A 257 16.60 -10.79 4.92
C VAL A 257 15.98 -10.09 6.14
N LEU A 258 14.67 -10.06 6.22
CA LEU A 258 14.02 -9.44 7.40
C LEU A 258 14.33 -10.22 8.68
N GLY A 259 14.65 -11.51 8.56
CA GLY A 259 15.14 -12.32 9.70
C GLY A 259 14.04 -12.50 10.75
N GLU A 260 14.50 -13.02 11.92
CA GLU A 260 13.55 -13.39 12.98
C GLU A 260 12.86 -12.14 13.57
N LYS A 261 13.63 -11.04 13.66
CA LYS A 261 13.04 -9.81 14.24
C LYS A 261 11.97 -9.22 13.32
N GLY A 262 12.03 -9.46 12.03
CA GLY A 262 11.07 -8.86 11.07
C GLY A 262 10.05 -9.89 10.56
N LYS A 263 9.95 -10.98 11.20
CA LYS A 263 9.17 -12.12 10.64
C LYS A 263 7.69 -11.74 10.51
N ASN A 264 7.33 -10.70 11.29
CA ASN A 264 5.88 -10.37 11.25
C ASN A 264 5.62 -9.16 10.37
N ILE A 265 6.71 -8.63 9.81
CA ILE A 265 6.50 -7.57 8.80
C ILE A 265 5.88 -8.18 7.52
N LYS A 266 4.83 -7.45 7.03
CA LYS A 266 4.18 -8.00 5.81
C LYS A 266 5.00 -7.66 4.57
N ILE A 267 5.00 -8.66 3.71
CA ILE A 267 5.66 -8.41 2.41
C ILE A 267 4.57 -8.28 1.34
N ILE A 268 4.57 -7.01 0.75
CA ILE A 268 3.65 -6.78 -0.39
C ILE A 268 4.45 -6.70 -1.69
N SER A 269 4.19 -7.76 -2.53
CA SER A 269 4.97 -7.82 -3.79
C SER A 269 4.35 -6.88 -4.83
N LYS A 270 5.20 -5.97 -5.31
CA LYS A 270 4.72 -5.08 -6.40
C LYS A 270 4.93 -5.73 -7.77
N ILE A 271 3.82 -5.89 -8.46
CA ILE A 271 3.88 -6.48 -9.81
C ILE A 271 3.94 -5.33 -10.83
N GLU A 272 5.10 -5.31 -11.53
CA GLU A 272 5.23 -4.09 -12.37
C GLU A 272 6.00 -4.43 -13.65
N ASN A 273 6.21 -5.84 -13.86
CA ASN A 273 6.79 -6.20 -15.17
C ASN A 273 6.09 -7.45 -15.71
N HIS A 274 6.35 -7.71 -16.92
CA HIS A 274 5.66 -8.79 -17.64
C HIS A 274 5.85 -10.14 -16.93
N GLU A 275 7.03 -10.40 -16.50
CA GLU A 275 7.28 -11.69 -15.82
C GLU A 275 6.46 -11.82 -14.53
N GLY A 276 6.35 -10.76 -13.68
CA GLY A 276 5.52 -10.78 -12.44
C GLY A 276 4.07 -11.17 -12.75
N VAL A 277 3.54 -10.64 -13.91
CA VAL A 277 2.15 -10.99 -14.26
C VAL A 277 2.05 -12.47 -14.63
N ARG A 278 3.05 -12.96 -15.40
CA ARG A 278 2.99 -14.37 -15.87
C ARG A 278 3.08 -15.34 -14.69
N ARG A 279 3.66 -14.84 -13.61
CA ARG A 279 3.89 -15.81 -12.49
C ARG A 279 3.06 -15.38 -11.28
N PHE A 280 1.99 -14.74 -11.46
CA PHE A 280 1.22 -14.07 -10.40
C PHE A 280 0.68 -15.11 -9.41
N ASP A 281 0.20 -16.26 -9.94
CA ASP A 281 -0.44 -17.26 -9.04
C ASP A 281 0.54 -17.72 -7.96
N GLU A 282 1.72 -18.03 -8.28
CA GLU A 282 2.66 -18.45 -7.21
C GLU A 282 3.04 -17.28 -6.30
N ILE A 283 2.86 -16.11 -6.76
CA ILE A 283 3.12 -14.93 -5.91
C ILE A 283 1.94 -14.68 -4.98
N LEU A 284 0.64 -14.94 -5.46
CA LEU A 284 -0.60 -14.62 -4.74
C LEU A 284 -0.91 -15.70 -3.71
N GLU A 285 -0.93 -17.14 -3.96
CA GLU A 285 -1.25 -18.28 -3.07
C GLU A 285 -0.67 -18.08 -1.68
N ALA A 286 -0.59 -17.08 -1.31
CA ALA A 286 -0.19 -16.72 0.07
C ALA A 286 -1.27 -15.87 0.74
N SER A 287 -2.99 -15.85 0.39
CA SER A 287 -3.84 -15.07 1.34
C SER A 287 -5.31 -15.29 1.02
N PHE A 288 -6.53 -15.52 2.46
CA PHE A 288 -7.82 -14.80 2.45
C PHE A 288 -8.84 -15.57 3.28
N LYS A 289 -10.65 -15.06 3.53
CA LYS A 289 -11.91 -14.31 3.33
C LYS A 289 -13.03 -14.97 4.12
N CYS A 290 -14.46 -14.04 4.59
CA CYS A 290 -15.79 -13.54 4.19
C CYS A 290 -16.58 -13.14 5.41
N CYS A 291 -18.38 -12.43 5.35
CA CYS A 291 -19.20 -11.20 5.46
C CYS A 291 -20.40 -11.48 6.36
N SER A 292 -21.28 -10.10 7.26
CA SER A 292 -22.22 -9.58 8.27
C SER A 292 -22.18 -8.05 8.29
N GLY A 293 -23.31 -7.17 9.11
CA GLY A 293 -23.57 -5.75 9.44
C GLY A 293 -22.34 -5.07 10.05
N ALA A 294 -21.62 -5.30 10.62
CA ALA A 294 -20.19 -5.25 10.92
C ALA A 294 -19.74 -6.61 11.49
N ILE A 295 -18.81 -6.92 11.15
CA ILE A 295 -18.25 -8.17 11.72
C ILE A 295 -17.16 -7.79 12.71
N ILE A 296 -17.64 -7.99 14.02
CA ILE A 296 -16.60 -7.74 15.04
C ILE A 296 -15.73 -8.98 15.23
N VAL A 297 -14.39 -8.68 15.09
CA VAL A 297 -13.48 -9.84 15.18
C VAL A 297 -12.42 -9.53 16.24
N LEU A 298 -12.39 -10.36 17.34
CA LEU A 298 -11.21 -10.26 18.25
C LEU A 298 -10.03 -11.05 17.69
N THR A 299 -8.98 -10.32 17.54
CA THR A 299 -7.86 -11.01 16.86
C THR A 299 -6.54 -10.54 17.47
N LYS A 300 -5.65 -11.49 17.68
CA LYS A 300 -4.30 -11.11 18.19
C LYS A 300 -3.32 -10.91 17.02
N SER A 301 -3.30 -11.90 16.04
CA SER A 301 -2.33 -11.82 14.92
C SER A 301 -2.95 -11.13 13.70
N GLY A 302 -4.32 -11.01 13.69
CA GLY A 302 -5.04 -10.43 12.51
C GLY A 302 -5.61 -11.51 11.60
N ARG A 303 -5.20 -12.69 11.67
CA ARG A 303 -5.55 -13.75 10.71
C ARG A 303 -7.07 -13.94 10.62
N SER A 304 -7.71 -13.97 11.77
CA SER A 304 -9.18 -14.18 11.71
C SER A 304 -9.88 -13.03 10.97
N ALA A 305 -9.40 -11.87 11.25
CA ALA A 305 -10.01 -10.71 10.52
C ALA A 305 -9.67 -10.77 9.03
N HIS A 306 -8.47 -11.24 8.68
CA HIS A 306 -8.12 -11.38 7.25
C HIS A 306 -9.01 -12.41 6.55
N GLN A 307 -9.31 -13.43 7.29
CA GLN A 307 -10.15 -14.49 6.68
C GLN A 307 -11.55 -13.95 6.38
N VAL A 308 -11.95 -13.11 7.36
CA VAL A 308 -13.29 -12.54 7.12
C VAL A 308 -13.22 -11.56 5.92
N ALA A 309 -12.18 -10.74 5.79
CA ALA A 309 -12.03 -9.74 4.70
C ALA A 309 -11.94 -10.42 3.34
N ARG A 310 -11.42 -11.55 3.25
CA ARG A 310 -11.26 -12.31 1.99
C ARG A 310 -12.61 -12.57 1.31
N TYR A 311 -13.66 -12.60 2.09
CA TYR A 311 -14.97 -12.95 1.47
C TYR A 311 -15.74 -11.67 1.17
N ARG A 312 -14.97 -10.46 1.43
CA ARG A 312 -15.38 -9.13 0.93
C ARG A 312 -16.80 -8.81 1.38
N PRO A 313 -16.94 -8.87 2.80
CA PRO A 313 -18.28 -8.47 3.23
C PRO A 313 -18.56 -6.99 3.01
N ARG A 314 -19.81 -6.78 2.71
CA ARG A 314 -20.22 -5.37 2.53
C ARG A 314 -20.12 -4.60 3.85
N ALA A 315 -20.37 -5.40 5.03
CA ALA A 315 -20.30 -4.73 6.35
C ALA A 315 -18.83 -4.49 6.76
N PRO A 316 -18.60 -3.41 7.46
CA PRO A 316 -17.22 -3.22 7.94
C PRO A 316 -16.83 -4.29 8.96
N ILE A 317 -15.46 -4.67 8.91
CA ILE A 317 -14.91 -5.62 9.90
C ILE A 317 -14.19 -4.82 10.99
N ILE A 318 -14.88 -4.76 12.19
CA ILE A 318 -14.16 -4.10 13.31
C ILE A 318 -13.26 -5.13 14.01
N ALA A 319 -11.93 -4.97 13.68
CA ALA A 319 -10.98 -5.92 14.29
C ALA A 319 -10.37 -5.32 15.57
N VAL A 320 -10.70 -6.03 16.71
CA VAL A 320 -10.18 -5.54 18.01
C VAL A 320 -8.92 -6.31 18.38
N THR A 321 -7.81 -5.51 18.61
CA THR A 321 -6.56 -6.20 18.98
C THR A 321 -5.82 -5.35 20.02
N ARG A 322 -5.01 -5.97 20.79
CA ARG A 322 -4.15 -5.22 21.75
C ARG A 322 -2.73 -5.11 21.20
N ASN A 323 -2.47 -5.79 20.11
CA ASN A 323 -1.15 -5.72 19.48
C ASN A 323 -1.10 -4.54 18.50
N PRO A 324 -0.37 -3.57 18.81
CA PRO A 324 -0.36 -2.33 18.01
C PRO A 324 0.11 -2.59 16.57
N GLN A 325 1.08 -3.57 16.44
CA GLN A 325 1.54 -3.87 15.06
C GLN A 325 0.41 -4.50 14.23
N THR A 326 -0.28 -5.41 14.80
CA THR A 326 -1.41 -6.02 14.08
C THR A 326 -2.46 -4.95 13.69
N ALA A 327 -2.68 -4.05 14.66
CA ALA A 327 -3.68 -3.00 14.37
C ALA A 327 -3.22 -2.16 13.15
N ARG A 328 -1.96 -1.90 13.06
CA ARG A 328 -1.46 -1.09 11.94
C ARG A 328 -1.49 -1.89 10.63
N GLN A 329 -1.17 -3.26 10.61
CA GLN A 329 -1.03 -4.04 9.37
C GLN A 329 -2.41 -4.38 8.79
N ALA A 330 -3.47 -4.28 9.55
CA ALA A 330 -4.81 -4.73 9.12
C ALA A 330 -5.42 -3.76 8.11
N HIS A 331 -4.77 -2.57 7.92
CA HIS A 331 -5.31 -1.58 6.95
C HIS A 331 -5.14 -2.08 5.52
N LEU A 332 -4.37 -3.20 5.34
CA LEU A 332 -4.11 -3.70 3.97
C LEU A 332 -5.32 -4.50 3.45
N TYR A 333 -6.20 -4.74 4.38
CA TYR A 333 -7.30 -5.63 3.95
C TYR A 333 -8.60 -4.83 3.88
N ARG A 334 -9.26 -5.01 2.74
CA ARG A 334 -10.54 -4.30 2.52
C ARG A 334 -11.57 -4.65 3.61
N GLY A 335 -12.17 -3.55 4.16
CA GLY A 335 -13.36 -3.80 5.02
C GLY A 335 -12.97 -3.83 6.49
N ILE A 336 -11.53 -4.06 6.73
CA ILE A 336 -11.15 -4.16 8.17
C ILE A 336 -10.98 -2.74 8.71
N PHE A 337 -11.89 -2.48 9.68
CA PHE A 337 -11.72 -1.27 10.53
C PHE A 337 -11.14 -1.64 11.89
N LEU A 338 -9.88 -1.06 12.14
CA LEU A 338 -9.11 -1.60 13.29
C LEU A 338 -9.32 -0.70 14.51
N VAL A 339 -9.34 -1.50 15.69
CA VAL A 339 -9.45 -0.72 16.94
C VAL A 339 -8.50 -1.36 17.97
N LEU A 340 -7.59 -0.41 18.53
CA LEU A 340 -6.58 -0.90 19.51
C LEU A 340 -7.14 -0.75 20.93
N CYS A 341 -7.31 -1.96 21.58
CA CYS A 341 -7.84 -1.95 22.96
C CYS A 341 -6.69 -1.77 23.96
N LYS A 342 -6.88 -0.77 24.84
CA LYS A 342 -5.77 -0.49 25.80
C LYS A 342 -6.17 -0.90 27.21
N ASP A 343 -7.40 -1.46 27.33
CA ASP A 343 -7.82 -1.91 28.67
C ASP A 343 -6.98 -3.09 29.16
N PRO A 344 -6.73 -3.10 30.57
CA PRO A 344 -5.93 -4.20 31.13
C PRO A 344 -6.62 -5.56 30.97
N VAL A 345 -5.72 -6.65 30.95
CA VAL A 345 -6.28 -8.01 30.78
C VAL A 345 -7.04 -8.39 32.07
N GLN A 346 -8.26 -8.98 31.82
CA GLN A 346 -9.04 -9.42 33.00
C GLN A 346 -8.71 -10.88 33.33
N GLU A 347 -8.85 -11.20 34.66
CA GLU A 347 -8.52 -12.60 35.09
C GLU A 347 -9.50 -13.61 34.48
N ALA A 348 -10.79 -13.11 34.47
CA ALA A 348 -11.78 -14.03 33.87
C ALA A 348 -11.84 -13.80 32.34
N TRP A 349 -11.67 -14.83 31.60
CA TRP A 349 -11.59 -14.75 30.12
C TRP A 349 -12.91 -14.24 29.53
N ALA A 350 -13.98 -14.69 30.03
CA ALA A 350 -15.30 -14.29 29.49
C ALA A 350 -15.53 -12.78 29.69
N GLU A 351 -15.08 -12.32 30.81
CA GLU A 351 -15.23 -10.87 31.06
C GLU A 351 -14.32 -10.05 30.14
N PHE A 352 -13.18 -10.63 29.89
CA PHE A 352 -12.25 -9.92 28.99
C PHE A 352 -12.78 -9.90 27.56
N VAL A 353 -13.37 -10.96 27.08
CA VAL A 353 -13.99 -11.00 25.74
C VAL A 353 -15.12 -9.96 25.66
N ASP A 354 -15.92 -9.87 26.71
CA ASP A 354 -17.06 -8.92 26.71
C ASP A 354 -16.56 -7.47 26.67
N LEU A 355 -15.51 -7.33 27.41
CA LEU A 355 -14.94 -5.96 27.43
C LEU A 355 -14.54 -5.51 26.02
N ARG A 356 -13.88 -6.35 25.29
CA ARG A 356 -13.39 -5.97 23.95
C ARG A 356 -14.56 -5.88 22.94
N VAL A 357 -15.49 -6.76 23.13
CA VAL A 357 -16.66 -6.67 22.22
C VAL A 357 -17.40 -5.36 22.50
N ASN A 358 -17.51 -4.99 23.77
CA ASN A 358 -18.20 -3.73 24.09
C ASN A 358 -17.41 -2.52 23.56
N PHE A 359 -16.15 -2.69 23.73
CA PHE A 359 -15.31 -1.64 23.15
C PHE A 359 -15.59 -1.47 21.66
N ALA A 360 -15.59 -2.54 20.86
CA ALA A 360 -15.91 -2.49 19.41
C ALA A 360 -17.30 -1.89 19.17
N MET A 361 -18.23 -2.21 20.05
CA MET A 361 -19.59 -1.69 19.89
C MET A 361 -19.60 -0.17 20.09
N ASN A 362 -18.86 0.29 21.10
CA ASN A 362 -18.81 1.74 21.32
C ASN A 362 -18.14 2.47 20.15
N VAL A 363 -17.15 1.78 19.65
CA VAL A 363 -16.47 2.40 18.48
C VAL A 363 -17.46 2.48 17.30
N GLY A 364 -18.06 1.33 17.03
CA GLY A 364 -19.02 1.29 15.90
C GLY A 364 -20.12 2.34 16.06
N LYS A 365 -20.60 2.62 17.35
CA LYS A 365 -21.68 3.63 17.57
C LYS A 365 -21.13 5.05 17.40
N ALA A 366 -19.96 5.27 17.94
CA ALA A 366 -19.38 6.63 17.90
C ALA A 366 -19.05 7.05 16.47
N ARG A 367 -18.80 6.02 15.69
CA ARG A 367 -18.33 6.37 14.33
C ARG A 367 -19.49 6.29 13.33
N GLY A 368 -20.60 5.90 13.91
CA GLY A 368 -21.83 5.91 13.09
C GLY A 368 -21.92 4.68 12.18
N PHE A 369 -21.12 3.51 12.51
CA PHE A 369 -21.23 2.29 11.67
C PHE A 369 -22.58 1.60 11.88
N PHE A 370 -23.06 1.66 13.09
CA PHE A 370 -24.39 1.08 13.36
C PHE A 370 -25.01 1.79 14.57
N LYS A 371 -26.40 1.64 14.86
CA LYS A 371 -27.13 2.22 16.00
C LYS A 371 -27.68 1.12 16.91
N LYS A 372 -28.11 1.69 18.15
CA LYS A 372 -28.76 0.73 19.08
C LYS A 372 -29.93 0.01 18.40
N GLY A 373 -29.94 -1.36 18.51
CA GLY A 373 -31.06 -2.12 17.93
C GLY A 373 -30.64 -2.81 16.62
N ASP A 374 -29.46 -2.26 15.91
CA ASP A 374 -28.92 -2.96 14.71
C ASP A 374 -28.24 -4.28 15.08
N VAL A 375 -28.22 -5.20 14.10
CA VAL A 375 -27.63 -6.54 14.40
C VAL A 375 -26.19 -6.55 13.89
N VAL A 376 -25.25 -7.11 14.70
CA VAL A 376 -23.84 -7.29 14.26
C VAL A 376 -23.42 -8.75 14.46
N ILE A 377 -22.33 -9.15 13.73
CA ILE A 377 -21.74 -10.50 13.89
C ILE A 377 -20.46 -10.37 14.75
N VAL A 378 -20.42 -11.25 15.78
CA VAL A 378 -19.22 -11.22 16.63
C VAL A 378 -18.48 -12.56 16.52
N LEU A 379 -17.17 -12.37 16.18
CA LEU A 379 -16.34 -13.59 16.08
C LEU A 379 -15.35 -13.60 17.24
N THR A 380 -15.46 -14.73 18.10
CA THR A 380 -14.51 -14.86 19.23
C THR A 380 -13.91 -16.26 19.24
N GLY A 381 -12.86 -16.40 20.14
CA GLY A 381 -12.30 -17.75 20.37
C GLY A 381 -12.87 -18.39 21.65
N TRP A 382 -13.04 -19.73 21.80
CA TRP A 382 -13.61 -20.44 22.97
C TRP A 382 -12.57 -20.56 24.08
N HIS A 383 -11.16 -20.23 23.80
CA HIS A 383 -10.13 -20.17 24.86
C HIS A 383 -9.10 -19.07 24.51
N PRO A 384 -8.29 -18.67 25.56
CA PRO A 384 -7.29 -17.62 25.31
C PRO A 384 -6.16 -18.11 24.40
N GLY A 385 -5.62 -17.23 23.57
CA GLY A 385 -4.47 -17.62 22.70
C GLY A 385 -4.81 -17.38 21.23
N SER A 386 -3.73 -17.44 20.24
CA SER A 386 -3.91 -17.15 18.80
C SER A 386 -4.29 -18.42 18.03
N GLY A 387 -5.28 -18.30 17.07
CA GLY A 387 -5.50 -19.40 16.10
C GLY A 387 -6.70 -20.26 16.51
N PHE A 388 -7.50 -19.80 17.47
CA PHE A 388 -8.56 -20.73 17.91
C PHE A 388 -9.93 -20.07 17.71
N THR A 389 -9.96 -18.98 16.82
CA THR A 389 -11.30 -18.38 16.60
C THR A 389 -12.27 -19.46 16.09
N ASN A 390 -13.45 -19.69 16.83
CA ASN A 390 -14.35 -20.75 16.32
C ASN A 390 -15.79 -20.46 16.74
N THR A 391 -16.05 -19.26 17.36
CA THR A 391 -17.43 -19.00 17.83
C THR A 391 -17.97 -17.76 17.11
N MET A 392 -19.19 -17.90 16.59
CA MET A 392 -19.84 -16.75 15.90
C MET A 392 -21.20 -16.47 16.55
N HIS A 393 -21.44 -15.16 16.95
CA HIS A 393 -22.74 -14.76 17.49
C HIS A 393 -23.36 -13.65 16.62
N VAL A 394 -24.63 -13.74 16.51
CA VAL A 394 -25.38 -12.62 15.90
C VAL A 394 -26.20 -11.92 17.01
N VAL A 395 -25.71 -10.66 17.26
CA VAL A 395 -26.32 -10.05 18.46
C VAL A 395 -26.80 -8.65 18.09
N PRO A 396 -27.88 -8.16 18.84
CA PRO A 396 -28.27 -6.75 18.64
C PRO A 396 -27.33 -5.79 19.39
N VAL A 397 -27.10 -4.70 18.73
CA VAL A 397 -26.24 -3.68 19.39
C VAL A 397 -27.00 -3.10 20.58
N PRO A 398 -26.35 -3.20 21.84
CA PRO A 398 -27.00 -2.72 23.07
C PRO A 398 -27.22 -1.20 23.03
#